data_AF-A0A925ZG14-F1
#
_entry.id   AF-A0A925ZG14-F1
#
_cell.length_a   1.000
_cell.length_b   1.000
_cell.length_c   1.000
_cell.angle_alpha   90.00
_cell.angle_beta   90.00
_cell.angle_gamma   90.00
#
_symmetry.space_group_name_H-M   'P 1'
#
loop_
_entity.id
_entity.type
_entity.pdbx_description
1 polymer ?
#
loop_
_entity_poly.entity_id
_entity_poly.type
_entity_poly.pdbx_seq_one_letter_code
_entity_poly.pdbx_strand_id
1 'polypeptide(L)'
;MTAGLIYAIGTLVTWAGWFYAFKVCFTLFQLGLGVPGADRAKSIKSLGLWAGIGAIGLLVGAWLPSRLEAKPAQPVILPLVWFVMPYAAWLSVICLALLLVRVFQRWFALTLEESRDREKAALAWLVGFIAFIAIYQLDKDNKIEILKGGIPFSLETIAGLVLGLLAAMAAMIAAGRAVKSRGLSKALVNQVALIAGSIVFGLPFAFLVSTSFKEDRDMSSPNGIVWIPRVQDTVDYMDPKNPLYVTEYQGQQVRGVVVENRPDGTSKLDVEQPLAIRGTTVEVPKSALKEIPRKAPLYSGKLDGQPFEGFVAENLEDGGFKLKLTKPDSLKGQLKDFQPGQLKPVRHVGLRTQNYPEALSYLPPETNGGLVYLKNSLVLVVLSVIGTILSSSIVAYAFSRMKFPGRDFLFGILLATMMLPGAVTLLPQFLIFRSLGWIDTLLPLWVPMFFASAFNVFLLRQFFKGIPMELEDAAKIDGCSYLRAFWNIMLPQIKPALAVIAIWTFMGAWNNFMGPLIYINSPENMPLSYALQLFQGDRSGEPGLLMAFATLAILPVLAVFFFAQKYFIEGVTLSGMGGR
;
A
#
# COMPACT_ATOMS: atom_id res chain seq x y z
N MET A 1 24.38 -39.33 22.93
CA MET A 1 23.31 -39.90 22.09
C MET A 1 23.89 -40.19 20.71
N THR A 2 23.58 -41.32 20.09
CA THR A 2 24.01 -41.62 18.72
C THR A 2 23.31 -40.67 17.73
N ALA A 3 23.96 -40.34 16.61
CA ALA A 3 23.38 -39.45 15.60
C ALA A 3 22.01 -39.94 15.08
N GLY A 4 21.84 -41.26 14.97
CA GLY A 4 20.54 -41.88 14.61
C GLY A 4 19.44 -41.69 15.65
N LEU A 5 19.77 -41.65 16.94
CA LEU A 5 18.78 -41.40 18.01
C LEU A 5 18.33 -39.93 18.01
N ILE A 6 19.27 -39.00 17.82
CA ILE A 6 18.96 -37.57 17.69
C ILE A 6 18.08 -37.31 16.45
N TYR A 7 18.36 -38.00 15.35
CA TYR A 7 17.55 -37.95 14.14
C TYR A 7 16.12 -38.48 14.34
N ALA A 8 15.96 -39.63 15.00
CA ALA A 8 14.66 -40.19 15.31
C ALA A 8 13.83 -39.26 16.19
N ILE A 9 14.46 -38.65 17.21
CA ILE A 9 13.81 -37.68 18.09
C ILE A 9 13.43 -36.42 17.32
N GLY A 10 14.32 -35.88 16.48
CA GLY A 10 14.03 -34.72 15.63
C GLY A 10 12.83 -34.94 14.71
N THR A 11 12.75 -36.13 14.10
CA THR A 11 11.65 -36.52 13.22
C THR A 11 10.32 -36.60 13.98
N LEU A 12 10.30 -37.27 15.14
CA LEU A 12 9.11 -37.41 15.97
C LEU A 12 8.59 -36.06 16.51
N VAL A 13 9.49 -35.19 16.96
CA VAL A 13 9.14 -33.85 17.44
C VAL A 13 8.56 -32.99 16.31
N THR A 14 9.15 -33.07 15.10
CA THR A 14 8.65 -32.36 13.92
C THR A 14 7.28 -32.86 13.48
N TRP A 15 7.05 -34.18 13.50
CA TRP A 15 5.76 -34.78 13.17
C TRP A 15 4.67 -34.39 14.17
N ALA A 16 4.99 -34.40 15.47
CA ALA A 16 4.08 -33.89 16.49
C ALA A 16 3.74 -32.41 16.24
N GLY A 17 4.74 -31.59 15.90
CA GLY A 17 4.55 -30.19 15.52
C GLY A 17 3.53 -30.01 14.38
N TRP A 18 3.72 -30.73 13.27
CA TRP A 18 2.82 -30.67 12.10
C TRP A 18 1.42 -31.22 12.39
N PHE A 19 1.30 -32.26 13.20
CA PHE A 19 0.00 -32.79 13.61
C PHE A 19 -0.83 -31.72 14.35
N TYR A 20 -0.22 -31.00 15.29
CA TYR A 20 -0.90 -29.91 16.00
C TYR A 20 -1.17 -28.70 15.10
N ALA A 21 -0.29 -28.41 14.13
CA ALA A 21 -0.53 -27.39 13.11
C ALA A 21 -1.79 -27.70 12.29
N PHE A 22 -1.91 -28.94 11.81
CA PHE A 22 -3.09 -29.42 11.08
C PHE A 22 -4.34 -29.31 11.94
N LYS A 23 -4.26 -29.69 13.22
CA LYS A 23 -5.38 -29.60 14.17
C LYS A 23 -5.86 -28.15 14.36
N VAL A 24 -4.95 -27.19 14.39
CA VAL A 24 -5.27 -25.74 14.44
C VAL A 24 -6.02 -25.32 13.17
N CYS A 25 -5.47 -25.63 11.99
CA CYS A 25 -6.11 -25.30 10.70
C CYS A 25 -7.50 -25.94 10.57
N PHE A 26 -7.64 -27.21 10.95
CA PHE A 26 -8.90 -27.94 10.91
C PHE A 26 -9.94 -27.33 11.85
N THR A 27 -9.54 -26.93 13.06
CA THR A 27 -10.46 -26.29 14.02
C THR A 27 -10.88 -24.88 13.54
N LEU A 28 -9.96 -24.11 12.94
CA LEU A 28 -10.28 -22.82 12.33
C LEU A 28 -11.25 -22.98 11.14
N PHE A 29 -11.05 -24.01 10.32
CA PHE A 29 -11.94 -24.35 9.21
C PHE A 29 -13.36 -24.71 9.71
N GLN A 30 -13.47 -25.55 10.73
CA GLN A 30 -14.76 -25.88 11.36
C GLN A 30 -15.47 -24.64 11.95
N LEU A 31 -14.71 -23.74 12.59
CA LEU A 31 -15.24 -22.49 13.11
C LEU A 31 -15.69 -21.52 12.00
N GLY A 32 -14.99 -21.52 10.85
CA GLY A 32 -15.35 -20.72 9.68
C GLY A 32 -16.62 -21.20 8.97
N LEU A 33 -16.84 -22.52 8.93
CA LEU A 33 -18.04 -23.13 8.35
C LEU A 33 -19.26 -23.13 9.28
N GLY A 34 -19.09 -22.74 10.56
CA GLY A 34 -20.20 -22.70 11.52
C GLY A 34 -20.79 -24.08 11.80
N VAL A 35 -19.96 -25.13 11.83
CA VAL A 35 -20.42 -26.52 12.03
C VAL A 35 -21.22 -26.64 13.35
N PRO A 36 -22.47 -27.18 13.31
CA PRO A 36 -23.31 -27.31 14.50
C PRO A 36 -22.66 -28.19 15.58
N GLY A 37 -22.64 -27.73 16.83
CA GLY A 37 -22.11 -28.48 17.99
C GLY A 37 -20.70 -28.08 18.45
N ALA A 38 -19.99 -27.23 17.72
CA ALA A 38 -18.70 -26.69 18.16
C ALA A 38 -18.89 -25.53 19.16
N ASP A 39 -18.64 -25.78 20.44
CA ASP A 39 -18.58 -24.70 21.45
C ASP A 39 -17.43 -23.74 21.12
N ARG A 40 -17.78 -22.56 20.60
CA ARG A 40 -16.85 -21.54 20.13
C ARG A 40 -15.84 -21.13 21.19
N ALA A 41 -16.24 -21.07 22.47
CA ALA A 41 -15.36 -20.66 23.54
C ALA A 41 -14.34 -21.76 23.88
N LYS A 42 -14.79 -23.01 23.94
CA LYS A 42 -13.92 -24.18 24.18
C LYS A 42 -12.93 -24.39 23.04
N SER A 43 -13.37 -24.21 21.79
CA SER A 43 -12.54 -24.33 20.60
C SER A 43 -11.44 -23.25 20.51
N ILE A 44 -11.74 -22.00 20.90
CA ILE A 44 -10.73 -20.93 20.94
C ILE A 44 -9.64 -21.22 22.00
N LYS A 45 -10.03 -21.76 23.17
CA LYS A 45 -9.08 -22.09 24.23
C LYS A 45 -8.16 -23.25 23.84
N SER A 46 -8.72 -24.28 23.19
CA SER A 46 -7.94 -25.43 22.72
C SER A 46 -7.05 -25.08 21.53
N LEU A 47 -7.48 -24.16 20.66
CA LEU A 47 -6.67 -23.59 19.59
C LEU A 47 -5.35 -23.01 20.09
N GLY A 48 -5.36 -22.21 21.15
CA GLY A 48 -4.14 -21.61 21.71
C GLY A 48 -3.17 -22.66 22.25
N LEU A 49 -3.68 -23.70 22.91
CA LEU A 49 -2.88 -24.80 23.42
C LEU A 49 -2.25 -25.63 22.29
N TRP A 50 -3.03 -25.97 21.26
CA TRP A 50 -2.54 -26.73 20.10
C TRP A 50 -1.55 -25.94 19.28
N ALA A 51 -1.81 -24.65 19.06
CA ALA A 51 -0.87 -23.75 18.40
C ALA A 51 0.44 -23.63 19.19
N GLY A 52 0.38 -23.54 20.52
CA GLY A 52 1.58 -23.49 21.37
C GLY A 52 2.43 -24.77 21.31
N ILE A 53 1.79 -25.94 21.44
CA ILE A 53 2.49 -27.23 21.35
C ILE A 53 3.05 -27.44 19.94
N GLY A 54 2.28 -27.10 18.90
CA GLY A 54 2.72 -27.15 17.51
C GLY A 54 3.92 -26.23 17.24
N ALA A 55 3.89 -25.00 17.76
CA ALA A 55 4.98 -24.04 17.65
C ALA A 55 6.27 -24.56 18.30
N ILE A 56 6.19 -25.05 19.54
CA ILE A 56 7.34 -25.60 20.25
C ILE A 56 7.89 -26.81 19.51
N GLY A 57 7.03 -27.73 19.05
CA GLY A 57 7.44 -28.92 18.30
C GLY A 57 8.16 -28.56 16.99
N LEU A 58 7.62 -27.62 16.21
CA LEU A 58 8.25 -27.22 14.94
C LEU A 58 9.54 -26.41 15.15
N LEU A 59 9.59 -25.54 16.16
CA LEU A 59 10.81 -24.79 16.50
C LEU A 59 11.91 -25.73 16.98
N VAL A 60 11.63 -26.63 17.94
CA VAL A 60 12.61 -27.62 18.41
C VAL A 60 13.01 -28.58 17.29
N GLY A 61 12.06 -29.00 16.46
CA GLY A 61 12.31 -29.82 15.27
C GLY A 61 13.22 -29.16 14.24
N ALA A 62 13.19 -27.83 14.11
CA ALA A 62 14.07 -27.09 13.21
C ALA A 62 15.54 -27.08 13.66
N TRP A 63 15.82 -27.28 14.95
CA TRP A 63 17.19 -27.39 15.49
C TRP A 63 17.70 -28.83 15.56
N LEU A 64 16.85 -29.82 15.28
CA LEU A 64 17.21 -31.24 15.28
C LEU A 64 17.34 -31.77 13.84
N PRO A 65 18.34 -32.61 13.53
CA PRO A 65 18.47 -33.20 12.21
C PRO A 65 17.25 -34.07 11.89
N SER A 66 16.46 -33.69 10.89
CA SER A 66 15.23 -34.39 10.48
C SER A 66 15.34 -35.04 9.09
N ARG A 67 16.51 -34.95 8.43
CA ARG A 67 16.81 -35.63 7.17
C ARG A 67 18.13 -36.38 7.21
N LEU A 68 18.11 -37.66 6.86
CA LEU A 68 19.30 -38.46 6.55
C LEU A 68 19.76 -38.05 5.13
N GLU A 69 20.84 -37.27 5.04
CA GLU A 69 21.59 -36.98 3.80
C GLU A 69 20.78 -36.57 2.55
N ALA A 70 20.00 -35.49 2.62
CA ALA A 70 19.44 -34.84 1.42
C ALA A 70 19.95 -33.40 1.31
N LYS A 71 20.24 -32.93 0.08
CA LYS A 71 20.60 -31.53 -0.22
C LYS A 71 19.70 -30.59 0.60
N PRO A 72 20.26 -29.56 1.26
CA PRO A 72 19.45 -28.64 2.05
C PRO A 72 18.37 -28.07 1.14
N ALA A 73 17.09 -28.21 1.55
CA ALA A 73 16.01 -27.49 0.89
C ALA A 73 16.42 -26.02 0.83
N GLN A 74 16.25 -25.37 -0.33
CA GLN A 74 16.60 -23.95 -0.45
C GLN A 74 15.87 -23.19 0.66
N PRO A 75 16.60 -22.62 1.65
CA PRO A 75 15.95 -21.97 2.77
C PRO A 75 15.15 -20.79 2.23
N VAL A 76 13.99 -20.54 2.83
CA VAL A 76 13.29 -19.28 2.58
C VAL A 76 14.12 -18.21 3.27
N ILE A 77 14.90 -17.49 2.47
CA ILE A 77 15.74 -16.42 2.96
C ILE A 77 14.82 -15.24 3.25
N LEU A 78 14.58 -14.94 4.53
CA LEU A 78 13.95 -13.68 4.89
C LEU A 78 15.03 -12.61 4.74
N PRO A 79 14.91 -11.71 3.76
CA PRO A 79 15.87 -10.62 3.58
C PRO A 79 15.84 -9.71 4.82
N LEU A 80 16.95 -9.63 5.54
CA LEU A 80 17.13 -8.70 6.64
C LEU A 80 18.00 -7.55 6.16
N VAL A 81 17.40 -6.37 6.07
CA VAL A 81 18.14 -5.11 5.95
C VAL A 81 18.06 -4.43 7.29
N TRP A 82 19.20 -4.27 7.95
CA TRP A 82 19.28 -3.62 9.24
C TRP A 82 20.26 -2.46 9.20
N PHE A 83 19.87 -1.33 9.78
CA PHE A 83 20.74 -0.19 9.95
C PHE A 83 21.52 -0.34 11.25
N VAL A 84 22.82 -0.54 11.13
CA VAL A 84 23.75 -0.42 12.25
C VAL A 84 24.13 1.04 12.32
N MET A 85 23.42 1.78 13.16
CA MET A 85 23.76 3.14 13.50
C MET A 85 24.03 3.22 15.01
N PRO A 86 24.94 4.11 15.45
CA PRO A 86 25.19 4.33 16.87
C PRO A 86 23.91 4.75 17.59
N TYR A 87 23.84 4.54 18.90
CA TYR A 87 22.66 4.88 19.70
C TYR A 87 22.25 6.36 19.54
N ALA A 88 23.23 7.27 19.40
CA ALA A 88 22.97 8.69 19.18
C ALA A 88 22.25 8.96 17.84
N ALA A 89 22.64 8.27 16.77
CA ALA A 89 21.94 8.35 15.49
C ALA A 89 20.51 7.81 15.60
N TRP A 90 20.31 6.65 16.25
CA TRP A 90 18.98 6.09 16.48
C TRP A 90 18.07 7.04 17.25
N LEU A 91 18.58 7.59 18.36
CA LEU A 91 17.81 8.51 19.19
C LEU A 91 17.51 9.82 18.47
N SER A 92 18.42 10.32 17.62
CA SER A 92 18.15 11.48 16.77
C SER A 92 16.98 11.22 15.80
N VAL A 93 16.98 10.08 15.10
CA VAL A 93 15.89 9.72 14.15
C VAL A 93 14.55 9.59 14.88
N ILE A 94 14.54 8.93 16.05
CA ILE A 94 13.33 8.79 16.88
C ILE A 94 12.84 10.16 17.35
N CYS A 95 13.73 11.03 17.84
CA CYS A 95 13.37 12.37 18.28
C CYS A 95 12.81 13.21 17.12
N LEU A 96 13.41 13.12 15.93
CA LEU A 96 12.93 13.81 14.73
C LEU A 96 11.54 13.31 14.33
N ALA A 97 11.32 11.99 14.31
CA ALA A 97 10.03 11.41 13.97
C ALA A 97 8.94 11.85 14.97
N LEU A 98 9.23 11.81 16.27
CA LEU A 98 8.30 12.23 17.31
C LEU A 98 8.05 13.73 17.28
N LEU A 99 9.07 14.55 17.02
CA LEU A 99 8.93 15.99 16.78
C LEU A 99 7.93 16.25 15.65
N LEU A 100 8.13 15.63 14.48
CA LEU A 100 7.26 15.81 13.31
C LEU A 100 5.82 15.39 13.62
N VAL A 101 5.63 14.26 14.31
CA VAL A 101 4.29 13.81 14.74
C VAL A 101 3.64 14.82 15.68
N ARG A 102 4.38 15.41 16.63
CA ARG A 102 3.81 16.40 17.58
C ARG A 102 3.49 17.73 16.91
N VAL A 103 4.38 18.21 16.04
CA VAL A 103 4.12 19.42 15.22
C VAL A 103 2.88 19.22 14.36
N PHE A 104 2.76 18.06 13.72
CA PHE A 104 1.59 17.74 12.92
C PHE A 104 0.32 17.65 13.78
N GLN A 105 0.36 16.93 14.91
CA GLN A 105 -0.79 16.82 15.81
C GLN A 105 -1.26 18.17 16.38
N ARG A 106 -0.35 19.13 16.56
CA ARG A 106 -0.71 20.49 16.99
C ARG A 106 -1.66 21.16 16.00
N TRP A 107 -1.44 21.02 14.69
CA TRP A 107 -2.31 21.61 13.66
C TRP A 107 -3.73 21.05 13.67
N PHE A 108 -3.95 19.86 14.25
CA PHE A 108 -5.26 19.21 14.34
C PHE A 108 -5.80 19.16 15.77
N ALA A 109 -5.19 19.90 16.70
CA ALA A 109 -5.73 20.04 18.04
C ALA A 109 -7.06 20.78 17.99
N LEU A 110 -8.08 20.21 18.66
CA LEU A 110 -9.43 20.78 18.65
C LEU A 110 -9.59 21.88 19.70
N THR A 111 -8.68 21.92 20.69
CA THR A 111 -8.64 22.92 21.74
C THR A 111 -7.27 23.59 21.80
N LEU A 112 -7.25 24.85 22.27
CA LEU A 112 -6.01 25.61 22.48
C LEU A 112 -5.08 24.93 23.50
N GLU A 113 -5.67 24.24 24.49
CA GLU A 113 -4.94 23.49 25.51
C GLU A 113 -4.23 22.28 24.91
N GLU A 114 -4.94 21.45 24.11
CA GLU A 114 -4.31 20.35 23.36
C GLU A 114 -3.19 20.85 22.45
N SER A 115 -3.40 21.96 21.72
CA SER A 115 -2.38 22.55 20.84
C SER A 115 -1.12 22.93 21.62
N ARG A 116 -1.28 23.60 22.76
CA ARG A 116 -0.15 24.01 23.62
C ARG A 116 0.63 22.83 24.18
N ASP A 117 -0.06 21.76 24.57
CA ASP A 117 0.60 20.56 25.07
C ASP A 117 1.37 19.82 23.97
N ARG A 118 0.83 19.77 22.75
CA ARG A 118 1.55 19.22 21.59
C ARG A 118 2.76 20.07 21.22
N GLU A 119 2.67 21.40 21.31
CA GLU A 119 3.77 22.32 21.08
C GLU A 119 4.91 22.14 22.10
N LYS A 120 4.60 22.06 23.40
CA LYS A 120 5.60 21.78 24.43
C LYS A 120 6.28 20.43 24.22
N ALA A 121 5.51 19.40 23.88
CA ALA A 121 6.06 18.09 23.55
C ALA A 121 6.95 18.13 22.30
N ALA A 122 6.55 18.86 21.25
CA ALA A 122 7.37 19.07 20.06
C ALA A 122 8.70 19.74 20.41
N LEU A 123 8.69 20.81 21.20
CA LEU A 123 9.91 21.50 21.65
C LEU A 123 10.84 20.55 22.43
N ALA A 124 10.30 19.70 23.30
CA ALA A 124 11.10 18.71 24.02
C ALA A 124 11.78 17.72 23.07
N TRP A 125 11.07 17.22 22.06
CA TRP A 125 11.65 16.34 21.04
C TRP A 125 12.65 17.04 20.12
N LEU A 126 12.46 18.34 19.85
CA LEU A 126 13.44 19.16 19.11
C LEU A 126 14.75 19.28 19.89
N VAL A 127 14.68 19.57 21.20
CA VAL A 127 15.87 19.62 22.06
C VAL A 127 16.57 18.26 22.08
N GLY A 128 15.82 17.16 22.21
CA GLY A 128 16.37 15.80 22.12
C GLY A 128 17.07 15.54 20.78
N PHE A 129 16.44 15.92 19.67
CA PHE A 129 17.03 15.77 18.34
C PHE A 129 18.35 16.53 18.20
N ILE A 130 18.39 17.80 18.63
CA ILE A 130 19.59 18.64 18.58
C ILE A 130 20.70 18.06 19.47
N ALA A 131 20.36 17.56 20.66
CA ALA A 131 21.34 16.94 21.56
C ALA A 131 21.94 15.67 20.95
N PHE A 132 21.10 14.75 20.46
CA PHE A 132 21.58 13.48 19.91
C PHE A 132 22.29 13.61 18.57
N ILE A 133 21.90 14.57 17.72
CA ILE A 133 22.64 14.84 16.48
C ILE A 133 24.01 15.45 16.78
N ALA A 134 24.12 16.32 17.79
CA ALA A 134 25.41 16.86 18.23
C ALA A 134 26.30 15.76 18.81
N ILE A 135 25.76 14.86 19.64
CA ILE A 135 26.49 13.68 20.15
C ILE A 135 26.96 12.78 19.00
N TYR A 136 26.10 12.56 18.00
CA TYR A 136 26.47 11.78 16.81
C TYR A 136 27.61 12.42 16.02
N GLN A 137 27.60 13.75 15.84
CA GLN A 137 28.63 14.48 15.09
C GLN A 137 29.97 14.61 15.83
N LEU A 138 30.00 14.47 17.15
CA LEU A 138 31.23 14.57 17.96
C LEU A 138 32.19 13.39 17.76
N ASP A 139 31.67 12.25 17.32
CA ASP A 139 32.44 11.02 17.15
C ASP A 139 32.57 10.69 15.66
N LYS A 140 33.78 10.89 15.12
CA LYS A 140 34.08 10.78 13.68
C LYS A 140 34.16 9.34 13.17
N ASP A 141 34.20 8.35 14.07
CA ASP A 141 34.26 6.94 13.71
C ASP A 141 32.87 6.30 13.54
N ASN A 142 31.81 7.06 13.82
CA ASN A 142 30.42 6.63 13.73
C ASN A 142 29.91 6.55 12.28
N LYS A 143 30.20 5.44 11.62
CA LYS A 143 29.64 5.11 10.30
C LYS A 143 28.28 4.43 10.45
N ILE A 144 27.31 4.88 9.63
CA ILE A 144 26.05 4.15 9.47
C ILE A 144 26.32 3.02 8.49
N GLU A 145 26.31 1.80 8.99
CA GLU A 145 26.49 0.60 8.19
C GLU A 145 25.14 -0.08 7.94
N ILE A 146 24.98 -0.63 6.74
CA ILE A 146 23.77 -1.36 6.38
C ILE A 146 24.14 -2.83 6.31
N LEU A 147 23.68 -3.59 7.31
CA LEU A 147 23.78 -5.04 7.25
C LEU A 147 22.77 -5.55 6.23
N LYS A 148 23.30 -6.23 5.22
CA LYS A 148 22.53 -6.93 4.20
C LYS A 148 22.75 -8.42 4.43
N GLY A 149 21.75 -9.05 5.01
CA GLY A 149 21.77 -10.47 5.31
C GLY A 149 20.48 -11.13 4.90
N GLY A 150 20.51 -12.45 4.90
CA GLY A 150 19.34 -13.27 4.81
C GLY A 150 19.32 -14.16 6.05
N ILE A 151 18.24 -14.14 6.82
CA ILE A 151 18.06 -15.19 7.83
C ILE A 151 17.45 -16.38 7.08
N PRO A 152 18.19 -17.48 6.92
CA PRO A 152 17.64 -18.67 6.27
C PRO A 152 16.61 -19.28 7.23
N PHE A 153 15.34 -19.19 6.88
CA PHE A 153 14.29 -19.90 7.60
C PHE A 153 14.01 -21.23 6.90
N SER A 154 13.99 -22.31 7.69
CA SER A 154 13.40 -23.56 7.25
C SER A 154 11.87 -23.42 7.26
N LEU A 155 11.17 -24.24 6.46
CA LEU A 155 9.70 -24.22 6.42
C LEU A 155 9.10 -24.51 7.82
N GLU A 156 9.76 -25.37 8.58
CA GLU A 156 9.42 -25.72 9.97
C GLU A 156 9.56 -24.50 10.89
N THR A 157 10.58 -23.68 10.69
CA THR A 157 10.80 -22.47 11.49
C THR A 157 9.73 -21.42 11.22
N ILE A 158 9.35 -21.24 9.95
CA ILE A 158 8.26 -20.32 9.55
C ILE A 158 6.94 -20.81 10.15
N ALA A 159 6.60 -22.08 9.98
CA ALA A 159 5.38 -22.66 10.51
C ALA A 159 5.33 -22.58 12.04
N GLY A 160 6.46 -22.83 12.72
CA GLY A 160 6.59 -22.68 14.17
C GLY A 160 6.36 -21.24 14.65
N LEU A 161 6.93 -20.25 13.98
CA LEU A 161 6.72 -18.83 14.30
C LEU A 161 5.26 -18.40 14.10
N VAL A 162 4.64 -18.81 12.99
CA VAL A 162 3.22 -18.51 12.70
C VAL A 162 2.31 -19.14 13.75
N LEU A 163 2.52 -20.41 14.11
CA LEU A 163 1.76 -21.05 15.18
C LEU A 163 2.00 -20.39 16.54
N GLY A 164 3.22 -19.94 16.82
CA GLY A 164 3.55 -19.21 18.04
C GLY A 164 2.78 -17.89 18.14
N LEU A 165 2.69 -17.14 17.04
CA LEU A 165 1.88 -15.92 16.94
C LEU A 165 0.39 -16.22 17.13
N LEU A 166 -0.13 -17.28 16.49
CA LEU A 166 -1.53 -17.71 16.67
C LEU A 166 -1.83 -18.14 18.11
N ALA A 167 -0.90 -18.84 18.76
CA ALA A 167 -1.00 -19.24 20.16
C ALA A 167 -1.01 -18.01 21.08
N ALA A 168 -0.11 -17.06 20.85
CA ALA A 168 -0.06 -15.81 21.58
C ALA A 168 -1.35 -14.99 21.38
N MET A 169 -1.87 -14.89 20.15
CA MET A 169 -3.14 -14.23 19.86
C MET A 169 -4.31 -14.92 20.57
N ALA A 170 -4.41 -16.24 20.51
CA ALA A 170 -5.46 -17.00 21.20
C ALA A 170 -5.36 -16.85 22.72
N ALA A 171 -4.15 -16.87 23.28
CA ALA A 171 -3.90 -16.62 24.70
C ALA A 171 -4.27 -15.19 25.10
N MET A 172 -3.96 -14.19 24.26
CA MET A 172 -4.35 -12.79 24.48
C MET A 172 -5.87 -12.58 24.38
N ILE A 173 -6.57 -13.26 23.47
CA ILE A 173 -8.04 -13.23 23.37
C ILE A 173 -8.68 -13.90 24.59
N ALA A 174 -8.13 -15.04 25.04
CA ALA A 174 -8.58 -15.73 26.24
C ALA A 174 -8.33 -14.92 27.52
N ALA A 175 -7.14 -14.32 27.63
CA ALA A 175 -6.78 -13.42 28.73
C ALA A 175 -7.61 -12.13 28.70
N GLY A 176 -7.87 -11.56 27.51
CA GLY A 176 -8.71 -10.38 27.33
C GLY A 176 -10.15 -10.57 27.79
N ARG A 177 -10.68 -11.81 27.76
CA ARG A 177 -11.99 -12.16 28.33
C ARG A 177 -11.96 -12.40 29.85
N ALA A 178 -10.83 -12.84 30.40
CA ALA A 178 -10.67 -13.12 31.82
C ALA A 178 -10.24 -11.87 32.63
N VAL A 179 -9.74 -10.84 31.97
CA VAL A 179 -8.99 -9.77 32.63
C VAL A 179 -9.77 -8.45 32.56
N LYS A 180 -10.51 -8.20 33.63
CA LYS A 180 -10.99 -6.88 34.07
C LYS A 180 -9.82 -5.98 34.55
N SER A 181 -8.59 -6.13 34.06
CA SER A 181 -7.46 -5.33 34.56
C SER A 181 -7.35 -4.00 33.83
N ARG A 182 -7.43 -2.92 34.60
CA ARG A 182 -6.74 -1.66 34.28
C ARG A 182 -5.23 -1.87 34.49
N GLY A 183 -4.38 -1.32 33.62
CA GLY A 183 -2.92 -1.26 33.83
C GLY A 183 -2.05 -1.79 32.68
N LEU A 184 -0.82 -2.18 33.05
CA LEU A 184 0.36 -2.43 32.19
C LEU A 184 0.18 -3.58 31.19
N SER A 185 -0.63 -4.59 31.52
CA SER A 185 -0.95 -5.74 30.68
C SER A 185 -1.77 -5.35 29.44
N LYS A 186 -2.81 -4.51 29.60
CA LYS A 186 -3.61 -3.99 28.49
C LYS A 186 -2.76 -3.07 27.58
N ALA A 187 -1.87 -2.29 28.18
CA ALA A 187 -0.92 -1.46 27.44
C ALA A 187 0.03 -2.34 26.61
N LEU A 188 0.57 -3.41 27.18
CA LEU A 188 1.45 -4.35 26.49
C LEU A 188 0.74 -5.03 25.31
N VAL A 189 -0.47 -5.56 25.53
CA VAL A 189 -1.26 -6.21 24.47
C VAL A 189 -1.57 -5.24 23.33
N ASN A 190 -1.96 -4.00 23.65
CA ASN A 190 -2.21 -2.99 22.64
C ASN A 190 -0.93 -2.66 21.86
N GLN A 191 0.22 -2.52 22.53
CA GLN A 191 1.49 -2.23 21.87
C GLN A 191 1.94 -3.38 20.96
N VAL A 192 1.84 -4.64 21.42
CA VAL A 192 2.16 -5.81 20.60
C VAL A 192 1.23 -5.92 19.39
N ALA A 193 -0.08 -5.70 19.58
CA ALA A 193 -1.03 -5.70 18.47
C ALA A 193 -0.76 -4.56 17.48
N LEU A 194 -0.41 -3.36 17.96
CA LEU A 194 -0.04 -2.22 17.11
C LEU A 194 1.25 -2.48 16.35
N ILE A 195 2.27 -3.06 16.99
CA ILE A 195 3.54 -3.44 16.34
C ILE A 195 3.30 -4.51 15.28
N ALA A 196 2.57 -5.58 15.64
CA ALA A 196 2.23 -6.65 14.70
C ALA A 196 1.41 -6.11 13.51
N GLY A 197 0.40 -5.28 13.77
CA GLY A 197 -0.36 -4.61 12.73
C GLY A 197 0.51 -3.71 11.86
N SER A 198 1.41 -2.93 12.47
CA SER A 198 2.34 -2.06 11.74
C SER A 198 3.31 -2.84 10.86
N ILE A 199 3.74 -4.03 11.29
CA ILE A 199 4.57 -4.91 10.46
C ILE A 199 3.74 -5.48 9.31
N VAL A 200 2.56 -6.04 9.60
CA VAL A 200 1.70 -6.68 8.59
C VAL A 200 1.25 -5.68 7.51
N PHE A 201 0.87 -4.47 7.89
CA PHE A 201 0.36 -3.45 6.96
C PHE A 201 1.46 -2.50 6.45
N GLY A 202 2.45 -2.20 7.27
CA GLY A 202 3.54 -1.29 6.91
C GLY A 202 4.60 -1.92 6.02
N LEU A 203 4.85 -3.23 6.14
CA LEU A 203 5.86 -3.90 5.31
C LEU A 203 5.47 -3.97 3.83
N PRO A 204 4.23 -4.34 3.43
CA PRO A 204 3.78 -4.23 2.04
C PRO A 204 3.84 -2.79 1.51
N PHE A 205 3.52 -1.81 2.35
CA PHE A 205 3.60 -0.40 1.97
C PHE A 205 5.05 0.07 1.76
N ALA A 206 5.95 -0.24 2.68
CA ALA A 206 7.37 0.03 2.54
C ALA A 206 7.95 -0.67 1.31
N PHE A 207 7.48 -1.89 1.03
CA PHE A 207 7.85 -2.63 -0.17
C PHE A 207 7.31 -1.95 -1.44
N LEU A 208 6.06 -1.50 -1.46
CA LEU A 208 5.46 -0.73 -2.56
C LEU A 208 6.29 0.52 -2.87
N VAL A 209 6.56 1.35 -1.86
CA VAL A 209 7.34 2.59 -2.00
C VAL A 209 8.78 2.29 -2.43
N SER A 210 9.44 1.32 -1.81
CA SER A 210 10.78 0.90 -2.22
C SER A 210 10.81 0.44 -3.68
N THR A 211 9.84 -0.39 -4.06
CA THR A 211 9.76 -0.99 -5.40
C THR A 211 9.44 0.05 -6.46
N SER A 212 8.70 1.10 -6.13
CA SER A 212 8.46 2.24 -7.02
C SER A 212 9.72 2.94 -7.51
N PHE A 213 10.86 2.79 -6.82
CA PHE A 213 12.15 3.39 -7.18
C PHE A 213 13.16 2.39 -7.76
N LYS A 214 12.79 1.11 -7.92
CA LYS A 214 13.69 0.08 -8.45
C LYS A 214 13.66 0.04 -9.98
N GLU A 215 14.76 -0.44 -10.56
CA GLU A 215 14.78 -0.93 -11.93
C GLU A 215 14.10 -2.30 -12.01
N ASP A 216 13.50 -2.66 -13.15
CA ASP A 216 12.71 -3.89 -13.30
C ASP A 216 13.51 -5.15 -12.96
N ARG A 217 14.82 -5.14 -13.25
CA ARG A 217 15.77 -6.20 -12.87
C ARG A 217 15.81 -6.48 -11.37
N ASP A 218 15.69 -5.46 -10.52
CA ASP A 218 15.74 -5.67 -9.06
C ASP A 218 14.44 -6.30 -8.53
N MET A 219 13.38 -6.34 -9.34
CA MET A 219 12.09 -6.93 -8.98
C MET A 219 12.04 -8.43 -9.24
N SER A 220 12.72 -8.90 -10.27
CA SER A 220 12.86 -10.31 -10.64
C SER A 220 14.23 -10.89 -10.26
N SER A 221 14.87 -10.33 -9.23
CA SER A 221 16.23 -10.71 -8.84
C SER A 221 16.31 -12.19 -8.43
N PRO A 222 17.16 -13.02 -9.07
CA PRO A 222 17.33 -14.43 -8.71
C PRO A 222 17.95 -14.62 -7.31
N ASN A 223 18.56 -13.58 -6.75
CA ASN A 223 19.19 -13.59 -5.42
C ASN A 223 18.20 -13.21 -4.29
N GLY A 224 16.90 -13.21 -4.58
CA GLY A 224 15.84 -12.84 -3.64
C GLY A 224 15.47 -11.35 -3.68
N ILE A 225 14.67 -10.95 -2.69
CA ILE A 225 14.04 -9.62 -2.61
C ILE A 225 15.10 -8.54 -2.39
N VAL A 226 15.15 -7.57 -3.29
CA VAL A 226 15.96 -6.35 -3.15
C VAL A 226 15.15 -5.29 -2.42
N TRP A 227 15.57 -4.86 -1.23
CA TRP A 227 14.88 -3.79 -0.46
C TRP A 227 15.38 -2.38 -0.77
N ILE A 228 16.67 -2.25 -1.08
CA ILE A 228 17.28 -0.96 -1.33
C ILE A 228 17.41 -0.80 -2.84
N PRO A 229 16.76 0.21 -3.44
CA PRO A 229 16.87 0.46 -4.87
C PRO A 229 18.32 0.71 -5.28
N ARG A 230 18.66 0.22 -6.46
CA ARG A 230 19.94 0.48 -7.11
C ARG A 230 19.66 1.00 -8.51
N VAL A 231 20.52 1.89 -8.95
CA VAL A 231 20.45 2.46 -10.29
C VAL A 231 21.73 2.08 -11.02
N GLN A 232 21.59 1.70 -12.27
CA GLN A 232 22.73 1.45 -13.14
C GLN A 232 23.41 2.77 -13.52
N ASP A 233 24.73 2.80 -13.39
CA ASP A 233 25.51 3.93 -13.82
C ASP A 233 25.43 4.08 -15.33
N THR A 234 25.27 5.31 -15.79
CA THR A 234 25.15 5.63 -17.21
C THR A 234 26.13 6.74 -17.57
N VAL A 235 26.57 6.73 -18.83
CA VAL A 235 27.42 7.78 -19.40
C VAL A 235 26.68 8.41 -20.57
N ASP A 236 26.72 9.73 -20.67
CA ASP A 236 26.17 10.45 -21.81
C ASP A 236 27.00 10.12 -23.06
N TYR A 237 26.34 9.52 -24.04
CA TYR A 237 26.96 9.04 -25.28
C TYR A 237 26.13 9.46 -26.49
N MET A 238 26.79 10.10 -27.45
CA MET A 238 26.23 10.38 -28.77
C MET A 238 26.42 9.11 -29.61
N ASP A 239 25.35 8.35 -29.82
CA ASP A 239 25.36 7.15 -30.63
C ASP A 239 25.42 7.54 -32.12
N PRO A 240 26.53 7.29 -32.83
CA PRO A 240 26.68 7.68 -34.22
C PRO A 240 25.83 6.82 -35.18
N LYS A 241 25.37 5.64 -34.75
CA LYS A 241 24.51 4.77 -35.57
C LYS A 241 23.04 5.12 -35.38
N ASN A 242 22.60 5.34 -34.14
CA ASN A 242 21.21 5.66 -33.81
C ASN A 242 21.10 6.93 -32.95
N PRO A 243 21.39 8.11 -33.53
CA PRO A 243 21.34 9.38 -32.82
C PRO A 243 19.93 9.64 -32.27
N LEU A 244 19.86 10.06 -31.00
CA LEU A 244 18.61 10.39 -30.35
C LEU A 244 18.31 11.88 -30.56
N TYR A 245 17.12 12.18 -31.08
CA TYR A 245 16.67 13.54 -31.28
C TYR A 245 15.52 13.88 -30.33
N VAL A 246 15.41 15.16 -29.98
CA VAL A 246 14.24 15.75 -29.33
C VAL A 246 13.62 16.80 -30.26
N THR A 247 12.29 16.86 -30.27
CA THR A 247 11.50 17.86 -31.00
C THR A 247 10.16 18.07 -30.30
N GLU A 248 9.40 19.07 -30.73
CA GLU A 248 8.01 19.26 -30.33
C GLU A 248 7.08 18.72 -31.42
N TYR A 249 6.06 17.97 -31.02
CA TYR A 249 5.01 17.43 -31.89
C TYR A 249 3.68 17.56 -31.17
N GLN A 250 2.69 18.22 -31.80
CA GLN A 250 1.36 18.47 -31.22
C GLN A 250 1.39 19.08 -29.80
N GLY A 251 2.33 19.99 -29.54
CA GLY A 251 2.48 20.66 -28.23
C GLY A 251 3.15 19.80 -27.14
N GLN A 252 3.68 18.62 -27.50
CA GLN A 252 4.40 17.74 -26.59
C GLN A 252 5.85 17.54 -27.04
N GLN A 253 6.78 17.44 -26.08
CA GLN A 253 8.15 17.04 -26.40
C GLN A 253 8.20 15.54 -26.69
N VAL A 254 8.68 15.19 -27.88
CA VAL A 254 8.93 13.83 -28.34
C VAL A 254 10.42 13.59 -28.48
N ARG A 255 10.85 12.39 -28.13
CA ARG A 255 12.22 11.92 -28.31
C ARG A 255 12.21 10.64 -29.10
N GLY A 256 13.15 10.49 -30.03
CA GLY A 256 13.13 9.37 -30.94
C GLY A 256 14.33 9.29 -31.87
N VAL A 257 14.32 8.29 -32.74
CA VAL A 257 15.36 8.05 -33.75
C VAL A 257 14.82 8.42 -35.12
N VAL A 258 15.63 9.10 -35.92
CA VAL A 258 15.24 9.38 -37.31
C VAL A 258 15.39 8.09 -38.12
N VAL A 259 14.29 7.60 -38.67
CA VAL A 259 14.25 6.40 -39.51
C VAL A 259 14.51 6.76 -40.97
N GLU A 260 13.94 7.88 -41.41
CA GLU A 260 13.97 8.31 -42.81
C GLU A 260 14.03 9.84 -42.91
N ASN A 261 14.91 10.37 -43.75
CA ASN A 261 14.93 11.77 -44.12
C ASN A 261 14.31 11.92 -45.51
N ARG A 262 13.28 12.76 -45.63
CA ARG A 262 12.62 13.01 -46.91
C ARG A 262 13.27 14.18 -47.65
N PRO A 263 13.16 14.21 -49.00
CA PRO A 263 13.65 15.31 -49.82
C PRO A 263 12.91 16.65 -49.59
N ASP A 264 11.70 16.60 -49.03
CA ASP A 264 10.84 17.76 -48.75
C ASP A 264 11.28 18.57 -47.50
N GLY A 265 12.36 18.17 -46.83
CA GLY A 265 12.88 18.82 -45.62
C GLY A 265 12.27 18.30 -44.31
N THR A 266 11.43 17.27 -44.38
CA THR A 266 10.88 16.57 -43.21
C THR A 266 11.66 15.30 -42.90
N SER A 267 11.61 14.87 -41.64
CA SER A 267 12.20 13.62 -41.16
C SER A 267 11.11 12.80 -40.46
N LYS A 268 11.09 11.49 -40.73
CA LYS A 268 10.31 10.53 -39.95
C LYS A 268 11.08 10.16 -38.70
N LEU A 269 10.52 10.48 -37.55
CA LEU A 269 11.05 10.19 -36.24
C LEU A 269 10.27 9.02 -35.62
N ASP A 270 10.91 7.89 -35.36
CA ASP A 270 10.36 6.81 -34.56
C ASP A 270 10.42 7.19 -33.08
N VAL A 271 9.26 7.29 -32.44
CA VAL A 271 9.13 7.85 -31.10
C VAL A 271 9.53 6.82 -30.05
N GLU A 272 10.52 7.16 -29.22
CA GLU A 272 10.88 6.41 -28.02
C GLU A 272 10.14 6.93 -26.77
N GLN A 273 9.91 8.25 -26.69
CA GLN A 273 9.18 8.92 -25.61
C GLN A 273 8.31 10.08 -26.16
N PRO A 274 7.13 10.35 -25.58
CA PRO A 274 6.54 9.72 -24.40
C PRO A 274 6.02 8.30 -24.67
N LEU A 275 5.86 7.52 -23.60
CA LEU A 275 5.48 6.09 -23.71
C LEU A 275 4.10 5.88 -24.34
N ALA A 276 3.19 6.85 -24.27
CA ALA A 276 1.85 6.77 -24.85
C ALA A 276 1.85 6.58 -26.38
N ILE A 277 2.83 7.11 -27.09
CA ILE A 277 2.95 7.04 -28.56
C ILE A 277 4.25 6.35 -29.01
N ARG A 278 4.90 5.60 -28.11
CA ARG A 278 6.15 4.89 -28.42
C ARG A 278 5.94 3.86 -29.53
N GLY A 279 6.87 3.81 -30.48
CA GLY A 279 6.82 2.92 -31.65
C GLY A 279 5.93 3.43 -32.79
N THR A 280 5.37 4.63 -32.65
CA THR A 280 4.75 5.34 -33.78
C THR A 280 5.80 6.22 -34.47
N THR A 281 5.62 6.45 -35.76
CA THR A 281 6.46 7.39 -36.51
C THR A 281 5.74 8.72 -36.66
N VAL A 282 6.42 9.81 -36.31
CA VAL A 282 5.91 11.18 -36.46
C VAL A 282 6.74 11.93 -37.51
N GLU A 283 6.08 12.78 -38.28
CA GLU A 283 6.71 13.60 -39.30
C GLU A 283 7.00 14.97 -38.72
N VAL A 284 8.27 15.37 -38.74
CA VAL A 284 8.74 16.62 -38.13
C VAL A 284 9.72 17.35 -39.05
N PRO A 285 9.73 18.69 -39.05
CA PRO A 285 10.72 19.45 -39.83
C PRO A 285 12.13 19.14 -39.34
N LYS A 286 13.05 18.92 -40.27
CA LYS A 286 14.44 18.61 -39.93
C LYS A 286 15.12 19.71 -39.10
N SER A 287 14.70 20.97 -39.30
CA SER A 287 15.19 22.13 -38.54
C SER A 287 14.74 22.16 -37.08
N ALA A 288 13.68 21.42 -36.72
CA ALA A 288 13.18 21.33 -35.35
C ALA A 288 13.87 20.22 -34.53
N LEU A 289 14.59 19.32 -35.19
CA LEU A 289 15.31 18.23 -34.55
C LEU A 289 16.57 18.74 -33.84
N LYS A 290 16.65 18.48 -32.54
CA LYS A 290 17.86 18.71 -31.75
C LYS A 290 18.42 17.39 -31.26
N GLU A 291 19.66 17.09 -31.64
CA GLU A 291 20.35 15.88 -31.15
C GLU A 291 20.66 16.00 -29.66
N ILE A 292 20.44 14.93 -28.92
CA ILE A 292 20.71 14.84 -27.48
C ILE A 292 21.47 13.55 -27.15
N PRO A 293 22.34 13.54 -26.13
CA PRO A 293 23.05 12.33 -25.74
C PRO A 293 22.10 11.27 -25.18
N ARG A 294 22.39 10.00 -25.50
CA ARG A 294 21.77 8.84 -24.85
C ARG A 294 22.48 8.50 -23.57
N LYS A 295 21.75 7.97 -22.59
CA LYS A 295 22.32 7.41 -21.37
C LYS A 295 22.75 5.96 -21.62
N ALA A 296 24.03 5.77 -21.94
CA ALA A 296 24.58 4.45 -22.22
C ALA A 296 24.89 3.70 -20.89
N PRO A 297 24.38 2.47 -20.70
CA PRO A 297 24.58 1.72 -19.47
C PRO A 297 26.03 1.25 -19.30
N LEU A 298 26.56 1.42 -18.09
CA LEU A 298 27.92 1.02 -17.72
C LEU A 298 27.95 -0.43 -17.21
N TYR A 299 28.94 -1.18 -17.68
CA TYR A 299 29.21 -2.55 -17.30
C TYR A 299 30.67 -2.72 -16.91
N SER A 300 30.89 -3.68 -16.02
CA SER A 300 32.21 -4.15 -15.62
C SER A 300 32.36 -5.61 -15.98
N GLY A 301 33.59 -6.02 -16.26
CA GLY A 301 33.91 -7.40 -16.60
C GLY A 301 35.36 -7.71 -16.33
N LYS A 302 35.80 -8.89 -16.75
CA LYS A 302 37.21 -9.25 -16.79
C LYS A 302 37.61 -9.53 -18.23
N LEU A 303 38.71 -8.92 -18.65
CA LEU A 303 39.32 -9.10 -19.95
C LEU A 303 40.75 -9.56 -19.71
N ASP A 304 41.09 -10.77 -20.16
CA ASP A 304 42.41 -11.39 -19.93
C ASP A 304 42.84 -11.40 -18.45
N GLY A 305 41.85 -11.56 -17.55
CA GLY A 305 42.05 -11.55 -16.10
C GLY A 305 42.05 -10.17 -15.43
N GLN A 306 42.18 -9.08 -16.20
CA GLN A 306 42.13 -7.71 -15.66
C GLN A 306 40.69 -7.17 -15.59
N PRO A 307 40.31 -6.48 -14.50
CA PRO A 307 39.01 -5.84 -14.40
C PRO A 307 38.93 -4.63 -15.35
N PHE A 308 37.80 -4.47 -16.03
CA PHE A 308 37.51 -3.31 -16.86
C PHE A 308 36.14 -2.73 -16.54
N GLU A 309 35.93 -1.48 -16.92
CA GLU A 309 34.61 -0.84 -17.01
C GLU A 309 34.44 -0.26 -18.41
N GLY A 310 33.24 -0.36 -18.98
CA GLY A 310 32.90 0.22 -20.28
C GLY A 310 31.39 0.39 -20.42
N PHE A 311 30.97 1.33 -21.26
CA PHE A 311 29.55 1.54 -21.55
C PHE A 311 29.16 0.86 -22.85
N VAL A 312 27.89 0.45 -22.97
CA VAL A 312 27.38 -0.17 -24.19
C VAL A 312 27.29 0.89 -25.29
N ALA A 313 28.10 0.73 -26.33
CA ALA A 313 28.07 1.59 -27.51
C ALA A 313 27.09 1.05 -28.57
N GLU A 314 26.93 -0.27 -28.66
CA GLU A 314 26.03 -0.92 -29.61
C GLU A 314 25.54 -2.27 -29.06
N ASN A 315 24.27 -2.60 -29.32
CA ASN A 315 23.71 -3.94 -29.12
C ASN A 315 23.92 -4.76 -30.39
N LEU A 316 24.50 -5.95 -30.27
CA LEU A 316 24.77 -6.85 -31.39
C LEU A 316 23.53 -7.71 -31.69
N GLU A 317 23.36 -8.12 -32.94
CA GLU A 317 22.20 -8.93 -33.39
C GLU A 317 22.13 -10.31 -32.72
N ASP A 318 23.27 -10.85 -32.27
CA ASP A 318 23.37 -12.11 -31.54
C ASP A 318 22.99 -11.99 -30.05
N GLY A 319 22.59 -10.80 -29.60
CA GLY A 319 22.29 -10.49 -28.21
C GLY A 319 23.54 -10.11 -27.38
N GLY A 320 24.70 -10.02 -28.01
CA GLY A 320 25.93 -9.50 -27.40
C GLY A 320 25.94 -7.97 -27.27
N PHE A 321 26.95 -7.46 -26.56
CA PHE A 321 27.15 -6.02 -26.38
C PHE A 321 28.53 -5.61 -26.89
N LYS A 322 28.59 -4.56 -27.70
CA LYS A 322 29.84 -3.87 -28.03
C LYS A 322 30.06 -2.73 -27.04
N LEU A 323 31.05 -2.88 -26.18
CA LEU A 323 31.35 -1.92 -25.11
C LEU A 323 32.50 -1.01 -25.52
N LYS A 324 32.35 0.29 -25.27
CA LYS A 324 33.46 1.23 -25.27
C LYS A 324 34.06 1.31 -23.87
N LEU A 325 35.29 0.83 -23.74
CA LEU A 325 35.99 0.75 -22.47
C LEU A 325 36.33 2.13 -21.93
N THR A 326 36.12 2.34 -20.64
CA THR A 326 36.42 3.58 -19.90
C THR A 326 37.54 3.41 -18.89
N LYS A 327 37.67 2.21 -18.31
CA LYS A 327 38.76 1.85 -17.38
C LYS A 327 39.27 0.45 -17.68
N PRO A 328 40.56 0.15 -17.41
CA PRO A 328 41.64 1.06 -16.99
C PRO A 328 42.05 2.03 -18.11
N ASP A 329 42.79 3.11 -17.79
CA ASP A 329 43.17 4.16 -18.76
C ASP A 329 43.92 3.61 -19.98
N SER A 330 44.63 2.50 -19.84
CA SER A 330 45.33 1.80 -20.94
C SER A 330 44.39 1.24 -22.02
N LEU A 331 43.14 0.92 -21.67
CA LEU A 331 42.13 0.37 -22.57
C LEU A 331 41.05 1.39 -22.94
N LYS A 332 41.11 2.60 -22.38
CA LYS A 332 40.11 3.64 -22.55
C LYS A 332 39.91 3.99 -24.02
N GLY A 333 38.66 3.96 -24.46
CA GLY A 333 38.24 4.27 -25.83
C GLY A 333 38.18 3.08 -26.78
N GLN A 334 38.72 1.91 -26.41
CA GLN A 334 38.64 0.70 -27.24
C GLN A 334 37.23 0.13 -27.27
N LEU A 335 36.80 -0.36 -28.44
CA LEU A 335 35.54 -1.09 -28.63
C LEU A 335 35.83 -2.59 -28.59
N LYS A 336 35.14 -3.32 -27.71
CA LYS A 336 35.23 -4.78 -27.63
C LYS A 336 33.84 -5.40 -27.46
N ASP A 337 33.69 -6.58 -28.03
CA ASP A 337 32.44 -7.33 -28.05
C ASP A 337 32.43 -8.34 -26.90
N PHE A 338 31.30 -8.40 -26.19
CA PHE A 338 31.13 -9.23 -25.01
C PHE A 338 29.76 -9.90 -25.01
N GLN A 339 29.71 -11.12 -24.48
CA GLN A 339 28.45 -11.83 -24.29
C GLN A 339 27.81 -11.44 -22.94
N PRO A 340 26.48 -11.42 -22.81
CA PRO A 340 25.79 -10.91 -21.61
C PRO A 340 26.24 -11.57 -20.29
N GLY A 341 26.55 -12.87 -20.31
CA GLY A 341 27.00 -13.62 -19.13
C GLY A 341 28.40 -13.23 -18.62
N GLN A 342 29.19 -12.50 -19.41
CA GLN A 342 30.55 -12.07 -19.07
C GLN A 342 30.57 -10.72 -18.34
N LEU A 343 29.44 -10.00 -18.36
CA LEU A 343 29.34 -8.62 -17.88
C LEU A 343 28.50 -8.52 -16.62
N LYS A 344 28.89 -7.60 -15.74
CA LYS A 344 28.11 -7.20 -14.57
C LYS A 344 27.86 -5.71 -14.65
N PRO A 345 26.60 -5.23 -14.62
CA PRO A 345 26.34 -3.80 -14.65
C PRO A 345 26.96 -3.12 -13.44
N VAL A 346 27.55 -1.95 -13.65
CA VAL A 346 28.06 -1.10 -12.58
C VAL A 346 26.87 -0.33 -12.02
N ARG A 347 26.65 -0.44 -10.70
CA ARG A 347 25.45 0.10 -10.05
C ARG A 347 25.82 0.67 -8.70
N HIS A 348 25.17 1.76 -8.33
CA HIS A 348 25.23 2.34 -6.99
C HIS A 348 23.86 2.27 -6.31
N VAL A 349 23.86 2.48 -4.99
CA VAL A 349 22.62 2.65 -4.23
C VAL A 349 22.04 4.02 -4.59
N GLY A 350 20.85 4.03 -5.18
CA GLY A 350 20.21 5.24 -5.70
C GLY A 350 18.74 5.00 -5.98
N LEU A 351 17.96 6.08 -6.11
CA LEU A 351 16.53 6.00 -6.40
C LEU A 351 16.27 6.29 -7.89
N ARG A 352 15.63 5.37 -8.61
CA ARG A 352 15.15 5.63 -9.97
C ARG A 352 13.85 6.43 -9.90
N THR A 353 13.95 7.74 -9.80
CA THR A 353 12.78 8.64 -9.79
C THR A 353 12.05 8.69 -11.14
N GLN A 354 12.70 8.25 -12.22
CA GLN A 354 12.17 8.22 -13.59
C GLN A 354 10.91 7.36 -13.74
N ASN A 355 10.72 6.35 -12.87
CA ASN A 355 9.53 5.50 -12.91
C ASN A 355 8.22 6.30 -12.79
N TYR A 356 8.23 7.43 -12.05
CA TYR A 356 7.06 8.28 -11.85
C TYR A 356 6.66 9.07 -13.11
N PRO A 357 7.52 9.93 -13.68
CA PRO A 357 7.18 10.64 -14.91
C PRO A 357 6.96 9.68 -16.10
N GLU A 358 7.69 8.56 -16.17
CA GLU A 358 7.45 7.53 -17.19
C GLU A 358 6.05 6.92 -17.05
N ALA A 359 5.63 6.51 -15.84
CA ALA A 359 4.29 5.97 -15.60
C ALA A 359 3.19 6.98 -15.97
N LEU A 360 3.38 8.27 -15.66
CA LEU A 360 2.41 9.32 -16.00
C LEU A 360 2.39 9.65 -17.49
N SER A 361 3.53 9.57 -18.18
CA SER A 361 3.64 9.81 -19.62
C SER A 361 2.98 8.72 -20.48
N TYR A 362 2.65 7.58 -19.87
CA TYR A 362 1.88 6.52 -20.52
C TYR A 362 0.38 6.79 -20.53
N LEU A 363 -0.11 7.60 -19.59
CA LEU A 363 -1.52 7.90 -19.51
C LEU A 363 -1.95 8.71 -20.75
N PRO A 364 -3.20 8.52 -21.25
CA PRO A 364 -3.69 9.25 -22.40
C PRO A 364 -3.52 10.78 -22.21
N PRO A 365 -3.13 11.53 -23.25
CA PRO A 365 -2.87 12.97 -23.16
C PRO A 365 -4.02 13.77 -22.53
N GLU A 366 -5.26 13.36 -22.79
CA GLU A 366 -6.50 13.98 -22.31
C GLU A 366 -6.60 13.97 -20.77
N THR A 367 -5.84 13.08 -20.12
CA THR A 367 -5.85 12.91 -18.66
C THR A 367 -4.95 13.90 -17.93
N ASN A 368 -4.15 14.68 -18.68
CA ASN A 368 -3.18 15.65 -18.18
C ASN A 368 -2.25 15.04 -17.10
N GLY A 369 -1.58 13.93 -17.47
CA GLY A 369 -0.68 13.20 -16.56
C GLY A 369 -1.38 12.60 -15.34
N GLY A 370 -2.63 12.16 -15.50
CA GLY A 370 -3.43 11.52 -14.43
C GLY A 370 -4.15 12.46 -13.47
N LEU A 371 -4.01 13.78 -13.62
CA LEU A 371 -4.73 14.76 -12.80
C LEU A 371 -6.25 14.65 -12.97
N VAL A 372 -6.72 14.31 -14.17
CA VAL A 372 -8.15 14.09 -14.43
C VAL A 372 -8.66 12.89 -13.63
N TYR A 373 -7.90 11.79 -13.57
CA TYR A 373 -8.27 10.62 -12.77
C TYR A 373 -8.34 10.92 -11.28
N LEU A 374 -7.37 11.70 -10.78
CA LEU A 374 -7.36 12.15 -9.40
C LEU A 374 -8.59 13.03 -9.11
N LYS A 375 -8.92 13.99 -10.00
CA LYS A 375 -10.12 14.83 -9.88
C LYS A 375 -11.38 13.98 -9.85
N ASN A 376 -11.53 13.02 -10.77
CA ASN A 376 -12.70 12.14 -10.84
C ASN A 376 -12.86 11.32 -9.56
N SER A 377 -11.77 10.73 -9.07
CA SER A 377 -11.75 10.02 -7.79
C SER A 377 -12.14 10.91 -6.60
N LEU A 378 -11.58 12.12 -6.51
CA LEU A 378 -11.89 13.05 -5.43
C LEU A 378 -13.36 13.50 -5.46
N VAL A 379 -13.87 13.86 -6.65
CA VAL A 379 -15.29 14.24 -6.83
C VAL A 379 -16.20 13.10 -6.42
N LEU A 380 -15.94 11.89 -6.94
CA LEU A 380 -16.71 10.69 -6.64
C LEU A 380 -16.73 10.39 -5.13
N VAL A 381 -15.59 10.49 -4.47
CA VAL A 381 -15.44 10.21 -3.04
C VAL A 381 -16.12 11.25 -2.18
N VAL A 382 -15.87 12.54 -2.43
CA VAL A 382 -16.46 13.64 -1.66
C VAL A 382 -17.98 13.63 -1.76
N LEU A 383 -18.52 13.49 -2.98
CA LEU A 383 -19.97 13.45 -3.19
C LEU A 383 -20.60 12.20 -2.57
N SER A 384 -19.93 11.05 -2.65
CA SER A 384 -20.42 9.81 -2.02
C SER A 384 -20.46 9.93 -0.50
N VAL A 385 -19.43 10.50 0.13
CA VAL A 385 -19.37 10.72 1.58
C VAL A 385 -20.46 11.69 2.03
N ILE A 386 -20.59 12.84 1.37
CA ILE A 386 -21.62 13.85 1.68
C ILE A 386 -23.01 13.23 1.52
N GLY A 387 -23.28 12.59 0.37
CA GLY A 387 -24.57 11.99 0.07
C GLY A 387 -24.95 10.94 1.11
N THR A 388 -24.02 10.06 1.47
CA THR A 388 -24.26 8.98 2.43
C THR A 388 -24.55 9.51 3.82
N ILE A 389 -23.72 10.42 4.32
CA ILE A 389 -23.86 11.00 5.65
C ILE A 389 -25.16 11.78 5.76
N LEU A 390 -25.41 12.68 4.81
CA LEU A 390 -26.58 13.55 4.83
C LEU A 390 -27.87 12.73 4.76
N SER A 391 -27.98 11.86 3.75
CA SER A 391 -29.20 11.06 3.56
C SER A 391 -29.44 10.09 4.72
N SER A 392 -28.42 9.33 5.13
CA SER A 392 -28.58 8.30 6.15
C SER A 392 -28.86 8.91 7.53
N SER A 393 -28.25 10.06 7.86
CA SER A 393 -28.48 10.72 9.16
C SER A 393 -29.88 11.33 9.26
N ILE A 394 -30.37 11.98 8.20
CA ILE A 394 -31.74 12.53 8.16
C ILE A 394 -32.77 11.41 8.31
N VAL A 395 -32.64 10.35 7.51
CA VAL A 395 -33.56 9.21 7.53
C VAL A 395 -33.51 8.50 8.90
N ALA A 396 -32.32 8.30 9.47
CA ALA A 396 -32.17 7.70 10.79
C ALA A 396 -32.77 8.55 11.91
N TYR A 397 -32.64 9.88 11.85
CA TYR A 397 -33.24 10.80 12.82
C TYR A 397 -34.77 10.69 12.79
N ALA A 398 -35.38 10.66 11.60
CA ALA A 398 -36.81 10.46 11.45
C ALA A 398 -37.28 9.11 12.05
N PHE A 399 -36.59 8.00 11.74
CA PHE A 399 -36.94 6.67 12.27
C PHE A 399 -36.65 6.46 13.77
N SER A 400 -35.85 7.32 14.40
CA SER A 400 -35.53 7.22 15.84
C SER A 400 -36.35 8.17 16.70
N ARG A 401 -36.55 9.43 16.25
CA ARG A 401 -37.06 10.51 17.11
C ARG A 401 -38.44 11.00 16.71
N MET A 402 -38.82 10.91 15.43
CA MET A 402 -40.16 11.29 14.98
C MET A 402 -41.18 10.18 15.20
N LYS A 403 -42.42 10.58 15.47
CA LYS A 403 -43.58 9.68 15.60
C LYS A 403 -44.46 9.88 14.38
N PHE A 404 -44.62 8.85 13.56
CA PHE A 404 -45.50 8.85 12.40
C PHE A 404 -46.10 7.45 12.20
N PRO A 405 -47.31 7.34 11.63
CA PRO A 405 -47.97 6.05 11.43
C PRO A 405 -47.15 5.15 10.50
N GLY A 406 -47.02 3.87 10.84
CA GLY A 406 -46.27 2.88 10.02
C GLY A 406 -44.74 2.95 10.13
N ARG A 407 -44.17 3.80 11.00
CA ARG A 407 -42.72 3.97 11.17
C ARG A 407 -41.94 2.66 11.30
N ASP A 408 -42.33 1.79 12.24
CA ASP A 408 -41.57 0.57 12.51
C ASP A 408 -41.74 -0.48 11.40
N PHE A 409 -42.87 -0.47 10.68
CA PHE A 409 -43.09 -1.29 9.48
C PHE A 409 -42.19 -0.83 8.32
N LEU A 410 -42.18 0.47 8.01
CA LEU A 410 -41.30 1.04 6.98
C LEU A 410 -39.81 0.82 7.30
N PHE A 411 -39.45 0.88 8.59
CA PHE A 411 -38.10 0.53 9.03
C PHE A 411 -37.80 -0.96 8.80
N GLY A 412 -38.77 -1.85 9.03
CA GLY A 412 -38.65 -3.28 8.69
C GLY A 412 -38.43 -3.51 7.20
N ILE A 413 -39.16 -2.80 6.33
CA ILE A 413 -38.94 -2.84 4.86
C ILE A 413 -37.53 -2.38 4.51
N LEU A 414 -37.07 -1.27 5.10
CA LEU A 414 -35.72 -0.77 4.87
C LEU A 414 -34.65 -1.82 5.24
N LEU A 415 -34.83 -2.54 6.35
CA LEU A 415 -33.90 -3.61 6.73
C LEU A 415 -33.96 -4.81 5.77
N ALA A 416 -35.15 -5.15 5.27
CA ALA A 416 -35.31 -6.24 4.31
C ALA A 416 -34.52 -6.00 3.00
N THR A 417 -34.29 -4.75 2.59
CA THR A 417 -33.48 -4.46 1.39
C THR A 417 -32.01 -4.87 1.55
N MET A 418 -31.51 -5.01 2.78
CA MET A 418 -30.14 -5.49 3.03
C MET A 418 -29.96 -6.97 2.70
N MET A 419 -31.05 -7.73 2.56
CA MET A 419 -31.02 -9.14 2.19
C MET A 419 -30.84 -9.35 0.68
N LEU A 420 -30.98 -8.29 -0.13
CA LEU A 420 -30.80 -8.37 -1.58
C LEU A 420 -29.31 -8.39 -1.94
N PRO A 421 -28.81 -9.43 -2.62
CA PRO A 421 -27.43 -9.47 -3.09
C PRO A 421 -27.23 -8.48 -4.25
N GLY A 422 -26.19 -7.65 -4.18
CA GLY A 422 -25.91 -6.63 -5.18
C GLY A 422 -25.72 -7.16 -6.62
N ALA A 423 -25.32 -8.42 -6.78
CA ALA A 423 -25.20 -9.06 -8.09
C ALA A 423 -26.54 -9.16 -8.84
N VAL A 424 -27.65 -9.36 -8.12
CA VAL A 424 -28.99 -9.48 -8.73
C VAL A 424 -29.51 -8.11 -9.16
N THR A 425 -29.10 -7.04 -8.48
CA THR A 425 -29.50 -5.66 -8.84
C THR A 425 -28.63 -5.04 -9.92
N LEU A 426 -27.48 -5.64 -10.27
CA LEU A 426 -26.50 -5.07 -11.20
C LEU A 426 -27.10 -4.82 -12.59
N LEU A 427 -27.69 -5.84 -13.23
CA LEU A 427 -28.26 -5.70 -14.57
C LEU A 427 -29.46 -4.71 -14.59
N PRO A 428 -30.43 -4.80 -13.66
CA PRO A 428 -31.50 -3.79 -13.58
C PRO A 428 -30.98 -2.37 -13.39
N GLN A 429 -30.00 -2.14 -12.50
CA GLN A 429 -29.41 -0.82 -12.29
C GLN A 429 -28.73 -0.29 -13.55
N PHE A 430 -28.00 -1.16 -14.27
CA PHE A 430 -27.41 -0.80 -15.54
C PHE A 430 -28.45 -0.35 -16.57
N LEU A 431 -29.56 -1.08 -16.71
CA LEU A 431 -30.63 -0.70 -17.64
C LEU A 431 -31.28 0.63 -17.26
N ILE A 432 -31.46 0.92 -15.97
CA ILE A 432 -31.97 2.20 -15.48
C ILE A 432 -31.00 3.35 -15.83
N PHE A 433 -29.72 3.21 -15.51
CA PHE A 433 -28.75 4.28 -15.80
C PHE A 433 -28.51 4.46 -17.30
N ARG A 434 -28.64 3.38 -18.08
CA ARG A 434 -28.65 3.45 -19.54
C ARG A 434 -29.85 4.23 -20.07
N SER A 435 -31.06 3.97 -19.57
CA SER A 435 -32.26 4.69 -20.02
C SER A 435 -32.26 6.17 -19.59
N LEU A 436 -31.60 6.49 -18.48
CA LEU A 436 -31.36 7.87 -18.02
C LEU A 436 -30.24 8.59 -18.79
N GLY A 437 -29.50 7.89 -19.67
CA GLY A 437 -28.37 8.46 -20.39
C GLY A 437 -27.15 8.76 -19.51
N TRP A 438 -26.99 8.06 -18.38
CA TRP A 438 -25.90 8.28 -17.43
C TRP A 438 -24.66 7.41 -17.70
N ILE A 439 -24.68 6.59 -18.75
CA ILE A 439 -23.51 5.82 -19.19
C ILE A 439 -22.43 6.80 -19.65
N ASP A 440 -21.20 6.45 -19.33
CA ASP A 440 -20.00 7.25 -19.51
C ASP A 440 -20.01 8.56 -18.70
N THR A 441 -20.65 8.53 -17.52
CA THR A 441 -20.61 9.62 -16.54
C THR A 441 -20.32 9.09 -15.14
N LEU A 442 -19.91 9.97 -14.22
CA LEU A 442 -19.73 9.61 -12.81
C LEU A 442 -21.06 9.51 -12.03
N LEU A 443 -22.19 9.95 -12.61
CA LEU A 443 -23.48 10.04 -11.91
C LEU A 443 -23.95 8.72 -11.30
N PRO A 444 -23.88 7.56 -12.00
CA PRO A 444 -24.29 6.27 -11.43
C PRO A 444 -23.52 5.87 -10.17
N LEU A 445 -22.34 6.46 -9.95
CA LEU A 445 -21.43 6.05 -8.88
C LEU A 445 -21.66 6.80 -7.57
N TRP A 446 -22.06 8.08 -7.63
CA TRP A 446 -22.23 8.91 -6.43
C TRP A 446 -23.68 9.33 -6.17
N VAL A 447 -24.52 9.48 -7.21
CA VAL A 447 -25.93 9.90 -7.04
C VAL A 447 -26.72 8.91 -6.17
N PRO A 448 -26.60 7.58 -6.36
CA PRO A 448 -27.28 6.60 -5.50
C PRO A 448 -26.95 6.75 -4.01
N MET A 449 -25.79 7.30 -3.66
CA MET A 449 -25.38 7.49 -2.27
C MET A 449 -26.24 8.50 -1.52
N PHE A 450 -27.01 9.33 -2.23
CA PHE A 450 -28.00 10.26 -1.66
C PHE A 450 -29.33 9.60 -1.28
N PHE A 451 -29.54 8.32 -1.61
CA PHE A 451 -30.79 7.60 -1.33
C PHE A 451 -30.74 6.77 -0.03
N ALA A 452 -29.77 7.07 0.84
CA ALA A 452 -29.51 6.42 2.11
C ALA A 452 -29.21 4.91 2.02
N SER A 453 -28.24 4.46 2.81
CA SER A 453 -27.97 3.03 2.94
C SER A 453 -28.74 2.46 4.13
N ALA A 454 -29.49 1.38 3.93
CA ALA A 454 -30.26 0.71 4.97
C ALA A 454 -29.41 0.37 6.21
N PHE A 455 -28.17 -0.11 6.01
CA PHE A 455 -27.24 -0.38 7.10
C PHE A 455 -26.84 0.89 7.87
N ASN A 456 -26.48 1.96 7.15
CA ASN A 456 -26.08 3.22 7.76
C ASN A 456 -27.24 3.86 8.53
N VAL A 457 -28.46 3.80 7.98
CA VAL A 457 -29.67 4.25 8.66
C VAL A 457 -29.90 3.44 9.93
N PHE A 458 -29.79 2.11 9.87
CA PHE A 458 -29.92 1.25 11.05
C PHE A 458 -28.90 1.63 12.13
N LEU A 459 -27.62 1.76 11.75
CA LEU A 459 -26.54 2.08 12.67
C LEU A 459 -26.78 3.43 13.34
N LEU A 460 -27.01 4.49 12.55
CA LEU A 460 -27.26 5.84 13.07
C LEU A 460 -28.52 5.91 13.92
N ARG A 461 -29.56 5.13 13.60
CA ARG A 461 -30.77 5.03 14.43
C ARG A 461 -30.44 4.51 15.83
N GLN A 462 -29.52 3.55 15.96
CA GLN A 462 -29.10 3.06 17.28
C GLN A 462 -28.39 4.15 18.08
N PHE A 463 -27.52 4.93 17.44
CA PHE A 463 -26.86 6.06 18.09
C PHE A 463 -27.86 7.14 18.55
N PHE A 464 -28.80 7.53 17.67
CA PHE A 464 -29.83 8.51 18.03
C PHE A 464 -30.74 8.04 19.16
N LYS A 465 -31.03 6.73 19.25
CA LYS A 465 -31.81 6.16 20.37
C LYS A 465 -31.07 6.21 21.71
N GLY A 466 -29.73 6.21 21.70
CA GLY A 466 -28.92 6.32 22.90
C GLY A 466 -28.86 7.74 23.49
N ILE A 467 -29.34 8.76 22.76
CA ILE A 467 -29.34 10.16 23.21
C ILE A 467 -30.56 10.41 24.11
N PRO A 468 -30.40 11.04 25.29
CA PRO A 468 -31.53 11.39 26.15
C PRO A 468 -32.58 12.27 25.44
N MET A 469 -33.86 12.14 25.78
CA MET A 469 -34.94 12.91 25.12
C MET A 469 -34.96 14.38 25.59
N GLU A 470 -34.48 14.62 26.81
CA GLU A 470 -34.45 15.90 27.50
C GLU A 470 -33.68 16.97 26.70
N LEU A 471 -32.66 16.57 25.93
CA LEU A 471 -31.89 17.48 25.06
C LEU A 471 -32.75 18.06 23.94
N GLU A 472 -33.67 17.28 23.38
CA GLU A 472 -34.59 17.77 22.35
C GLU A 472 -35.75 18.55 22.94
N ASP A 473 -36.21 18.19 24.14
CA ASP A 473 -37.26 18.95 24.81
C ASP A 473 -36.75 20.32 25.25
N ALA A 474 -35.51 20.42 25.75
CA ALA A 474 -34.83 21.70 25.98
C ALA A 474 -34.72 22.53 24.69
N ALA A 475 -34.31 21.90 23.58
CA ALA A 475 -34.23 22.57 22.28
C ALA A 475 -35.57 23.17 21.82
N LYS A 476 -36.67 22.43 22.04
CA LYS A 476 -38.02 22.89 21.69
C LYS A 476 -38.45 24.05 22.58
N ILE A 477 -38.11 24.02 23.88
CA ILE A 477 -38.35 25.13 24.80
C ILE A 477 -37.59 26.38 24.34
N ASP A 478 -36.37 26.23 23.84
CA ASP A 478 -35.57 27.30 23.22
C ASP A 478 -36.07 27.73 21.82
N GLY A 479 -37.20 27.20 21.34
CA GLY A 479 -37.81 27.56 20.06
C GLY A 479 -37.11 26.98 18.83
N CYS A 480 -36.29 25.94 18.98
CA CYS A 480 -35.67 25.28 17.82
C CYS A 480 -36.71 24.49 17.01
N SER A 481 -36.71 24.69 15.68
CA SER A 481 -37.42 23.79 14.76
C SER A 481 -36.75 22.40 14.72
N TYR A 482 -37.45 21.36 14.26
CA TYR A 482 -36.90 20.01 14.14
C TYR A 482 -35.60 19.95 13.32
N LEU A 483 -35.51 20.69 12.22
CA LEU A 483 -34.31 20.73 11.39
C LEU A 483 -33.14 21.44 12.10
N ARG A 484 -33.45 22.50 12.88
CA ARG A 484 -32.45 23.21 13.68
C ARG A 484 -31.96 22.35 14.85
N ALA A 485 -32.88 21.66 15.54
CA ALA A 485 -32.56 20.71 16.59
C ALA A 485 -31.72 19.54 16.04
N PHE A 486 -32.06 19.02 14.86
CA PHE A 486 -31.26 18.02 14.17
C PHE A 486 -29.83 18.50 13.93
N TRP A 487 -29.65 19.65 13.27
CA TRP A 487 -28.32 20.12 12.84
C TRP A 487 -27.43 20.58 14.00
N ASN A 488 -28.02 21.29 14.97
CA ASN A 488 -27.24 21.96 16.02
C ASN A 488 -27.09 21.11 17.28
N ILE A 489 -28.01 20.17 17.54
CA ILE A 489 -28.04 19.44 18.82
C ILE A 489 -27.84 17.95 18.58
N MET A 490 -28.59 17.33 17.66
CA MET A 490 -28.56 15.87 17.51
C MET A 490 -27.35 15.39 16.70
N LEU A 491 -27.06 16.03 15.57
CA LEU A 491 -25.97 15.64 14.67
C LEU A 491 -24.58 15.70 15.35
N PRO A 492 -24.26 16.72 16.18
CA PRO A 492 -22.97 16.77 16.88
C PRO A 492 -22.73 15.62 17.87
N GLN A 493 -23.79 15.04 18.44
CA GLN A 493 -23.69 13.96 19.44
C GLN A 493 -23.30 12.63 18.80
N ILE A 494 -23.62 12.45 17.52
CA ILE A 494 -23.32 11.22 16.76
C ILE A 494 -22.08 11.35 15.87
N LYS A 495 -21.27 12.41 16.03
CA LYS A 495 -20.02 12.61 15.29
C LYS A 495 -19.13 11.37 15.20
N PRO A 496 -18.92 10.57 16.28
CA PRO A 496 -18.12 9.35 16.19
C PRO A 496 -18.69 8.33 15.18
N ALA A 497 -20.02 8.16 15.15
CA ALA A 497 -20.68 7.26 14.22
C ALA A 497 -20.63 7.79 12.77
N LEU A 498 -20.80 9.10 12.60
CA LEU A 498 -20.67 9.76 11.29
C LEU A 498 -19.26 9.61 10.73
N ALA A 499 -18.23 9.71 11.57
CA ALA A 499 -16.85 9.54 11.14
C ALA A 499 -16.56 8.11 10.66
N VAL A 500 -17.11 7.09 11.33
CA VAL A 500 -17.02 5.69 10.87
C VAL A 500 -17.64 5.54 9.49
N ILE A 501 -18.86 6.06 9.29
CA ILE A 501 -19.56 5.99 8.00
C ILE A 501 -18.79 6.77 6.93
N ALA A 502 -18.24 7.94 7.27
CA ALA A 502 -17.42 8.75 6.37
C ALA A 502 -16.21 7.95 5.86
N ILE A 503 -15.48 7.33 6.78
CA ILE A 503 -14.30 6.52 6.50
C ILE A 503 -14.65 5.32 5.62
N TRP A 504 -15.69 4.56 5.97
CA TRP A 504 -16.08 3.38 5.19
C TRP A 504 -16.55 3.77 3.79
N THR A 505 -17.33 4.84 3.69
CA THR A 505 -17.80 5.37 2.40
C THR A 505 -16.63 5.87 1.57
N PHE A 506 -15.68 6.58 2.18
CA PHE A 506 -14.46 7.03 1.53
C PHE A 506 -13.66 5.85 0.99
N MET A 507 -13.40 4.83 1.81
CA MET A 507 -12.63 3.65 1.40
C MET A 507 -13.34 2.87 0.30
N GLY A 508 -14.66 2.70 0.41
CA GLY A 508 -15.46 2.02 -0.61
C GLY A 508 -15.45 2.77 -1.94
N ALA A 509 -15.63 4.09 -1.90
CA ALA A 509 -15.63 4.96 -3.08
C ALA A 509 -14.23 5.03 -3.73
N TRP A 510 -13.16 5.15 -2.94
CA TRP A 510 -11.78 5.23 -3.43
C TRP A 510 -11.33 3.93 -4.09
N ASN A 511 -11.71 2.78 -3.52
CA ASN A 511 -11.35 1.46 -4.04
C ASN A 511 -12.38 0.90 -5.04
N ASN A 512 -13.39 1.68 -5.43
CA ASN A 512 -14.43 1.20 -6.34
C ASN A 512 -13.85 1.03 -7.75
N PHE A 513 -13.62 -0.21 -8.15
CA PHE A 513 -13.24 -0.59 -9.51
C PHE A 513 -14.45 -1.04 -10.33
N MET A 514 -15.30 -1.88 -9.73
CA MET A 514 -16.38 -2.56 -10.44
C MET A 514 -17.45 -1.60 -10.97
N GLY A 515 -17.80 -0.55 -10.21
CA GLY A 515 -18.75 0.46 -10.67
C GLY A 515 -18.26 1.17 -11.94
N PRO A 516 -17.09 1.83 -11.91
CA PRO A 516 -16.48 2.44 -13.09
C PRO A 516 -16.39 1.50 -14.29
N LEU A 517 -15.96 0.24 -14.08
CA LEU A 517 -15.86 -0.75 -15.14
C LEU A 517 -17.19 -1.00 -15.89
N ILE A 518 -18.31 -0.90 -15.18
CA ILE A 518 -19.65 -1.13 -15.76
C ILE A 518 -20.16 0.11 -16.51
N TYR A 519 -19.87 1.31 -16.00
CA TYR A 519 -20.53 2.54 -16.44
C TYR A 519 -19.65 3.47 -17.27
N ILE A 520 -18.32 3.35 -17.24
CA ILE A 520 -17.38 4.31 -17.83
C ILE A 520 -16.62 3.64 -18.97
N ASN A 521 -16.59 4.32 -20.12
CA ASN A 521 -15.87 3.84 -21.31
C ASN A 521 -14.74 4.80 -21.70
N SER A 522 -14.93 6.11 -21.53
CA SER A 522 -13.97 7.13 -21.94
C SER A 522 -12.88 7.33 -20.88
N PRO A 523 -11.59 7.42 -21.28
CA PRO A 523 -10.48 7.67 -20.36
C PRO A 523 -10.73 8.89 -19.48
N GLU A 524 -11.18 10.01 -20.05
CA GLU A 524 -11.42 11.29 -19.35
C GLU A 524 -12.37 11.18 -18.13
N ASN A 525 -13.24 10.18 -18.10
CA ASN A 525 -14.19 9.96 -17.01
C ASN A 525 -13.70 8.95 -15.98
N MET A 526 -12.59 8.24 -16.24
CA MET A 526 -12.12 7.17 -15.36
C MET A 526 -11.64 7.72 -14.01
N PRO A 527 -12.00 7.06 -12.90
CA PRO A 527 -11.33 7.27 -11.62
C PRO A 527 -10.02 6.48 -11.54
N LEU A 528 -9.19 6.86 -10.59
CA LEU A 528 -7.84 6.35 -10.39
C LEU A 528 -7.77 4.83 -10.15
N SER A 529 -8.72 4.27 -9.40
CA SER A 529 -8.84 2.83 -9.14
C SER A 529 -9.04 2.04 -10.43
N TYR A 530 -9.84 2.57 -11.35
CA TYR A 530 -10.09 1.94 -12.64
C TYR A 530 -8.87 2.02 -13.55
N ALA A 531 -8.30 3.22 -13.68
CA ALA A 531 -7.09 3.44 -14.47
C ALA A 531 -5.91 2.58 -14.01
N LEU A 532 -5.70 2.42 -12.70
CA LEU A 532 -4.64 1.58 -12.15
C LEU A 532 -4.81 0.10 -12.53
N GLN A 533 -6.05 -0.40 -12.55
CA GLN A 533 -6.32 -1.79 -12.90
C GLN A 533 -6.11 -2.06 -14.41
N LEU A 534 -6.47 -1.10 -15.26
CA LEU A 534 -6.15 -1.16 -16.70
C LEU A 534 -4.64 -1.11 -16.93
N PHE A 535 -3.94 -0.21 -16.25
CA PHE A 535 -2.48 -0.13 -16.29
C PHE A 535 -1.82 -1.46 -15.92
N GLN A 536 -2.33 -2.14 -14.88
CA GLN A 536 -1.84 -3.47 -14.48
C GLN A 536 -2.04 -4.53 -15.58
N GLY A 537 -3.17 -4.51 -16.29
CA GLY A 537 -3.46 -5.43 -17.38
C GLY A 537 -2.53 -5.23 -18.57
N ASP A 538 -2.37 -3.97 -19.00
CA ASP A 538 -1.57 -3.61 -20.17
C ASP A 538 -0.07 -3.77 -19.93
N ARG A 539 0.41 -3.50 -18.71
CA ARG A 539 1.84 -3.36 -18.37
C ARG A 539 2.31 -4.31 -17.27
N SER A 540 1.80 -5.53 -17.26
CA SER A 540 2.24 -6.57 -16.32
C SER A 540 3.76 -6.87 -16.39
N GLY A 541 4.42 -6.56 -17.51
CA GLY A 541 5.87 -6.70 -17.71
C GLY A 541 6.74 -5.54 -17.19
N GLU A 542 6.16 -4.42 -16.77
CA GLU A 542 6.88 -3.22 -16.29
C GLU A 542 6.51 -2.90 -14.82
N PRO A 543 6.89 -3.78 -13.88
CA PRO A 543 6.48 -3.65 -12.48
C PRO A 543 7.00 -2.37 -11.81
N GLY A 544 8.11 -1.77 -12.30
CA GLY A 544 8.59 -0.44 -11.91
C GLY A 544 7.55 0.65 -12.03
N LEU A 545 6.95 0.75 -13.21
CA LEU A 545 5.98 1.78 -13.53
C LEU A 545 4.66 1.54 -12.80
N LEU A 546 4.22 0.29 -12.72
CA LEU A 546 3.01 -0.08 -11.98
C LEU A 546 3.12 0.31 -10.49
N MET A 547 4.25 0.02 -9.85
CA MET A 547 4.47 0.35 -8.44
C MET A 547 4.59 1.86 -8.21
N ALA A 548 5.15 2.60 -9.17
CA ALA A 548 5.16 4.07 -9.12
C ALA A 548 3.74 4.64 -9.23
N PHE A 549 2.92 4.16 -10.17
CA PHE A 549 1.55 4.63 -10.31
C PHE A 549 0.69 4.26 -9.08
N ALA A 550 0.81 3.04 -8.56
CA ALA A 550 0.14 2.62 -7.34
C ALA A 550 0.58 3.44 -6.11
N THR A 551 1.86 3.82 -6.04
CA THR A 551 2.37 4.70 -4.96
C THR A 551 1.76 6.09 -5.05
N LEU A 552 1.62 6.67 -6.25
CA LEU A 552 0.92 7.93 -6.43
C LEU A 552 -0.57 7.81 -6.04
N ALA A 553 -1.21 6.71 -6.40
CA ALA A 553 -2.62 6.48 -6.15
C ALA A 553 -2.99 6.33 -4.66
N ILE A 554 -2.05 5.92 -3.81
CA ILE A 554 -2.30 5.79 -2.37
C ILE A 554 -2.02 7.09 -1.58
N LEU A 555 -1.30 8.07 -2.15
CA LEU A 555 -0.96 9.32 -1.45
C LEU A 555 -2.19 10.05 -0.87
N PRO A 556 -3.32 10.22 -1.58
CA PRO A 556 -4.49 10.90 -1.02
C PRO A 556 -5.12 10.13 0.14
N VAL A 557 -5.09 8.79 0.09
CA VAL A 557 -5.58 7.93 1.18
C VAL A 557 -4.70 8.09 2.42
N LEU A 558 -3.37 8.13 2.24
CA LEU A 558 -2.45 8.39 3.34
C LEU A 558 -2.70 9.75 3.96
N ALA A 559 -2.88 10.78 3.13
CA ALA A 559 -3.20 12.12 3.61
C ALA A 559 -4.46 12.08 4.49
N VAL A 560 -5.57 11.52 3.98
CA VAL A 560 -6.82 11.36 4.74
C VAL A 560 -6.61 10.56 6.02
N PHE A 561 -5.85 9.47 5.98
CA PHE A 561 -5.53 8.69 7.17
C PHE A 561 -4.80 9.52 8.22
N PHE A 562 -3.78 10.29 7.85
CA PHE A 562 -3.06 11.16 8.79
C PHE A 562 -3.97 12.23 9.42
N PHE A 563 -4.88 12.81 8.63
CA PHE A 563 -5.88 13.77 9.13
C PHE A 563 -6.96 13.12 10.02
N ALA A 564 -7.36 11.88 9.70
CA ALA A 564 -8.50 11.22 10.33
C ALA A 564 -8.13 10.16 11.38
N GLN A 565 -6.84 9.92 11.65
CA GLN A 565 -6.34 8.85 12.54
C GLN A 565 -7.04 8.81 13.92
N LYS A 566 -7.36 9.97 14.50
CA LYS A 566 -8.07 10.07 15.79
C LYS A 566 -9.48 9.47 15.69
N TYR A 567 -10.20 9.79 14.61
CA TYR A 567 -11.54 9.26 14.34
C TYR A 567 -11.53 7.79 13.94
N PHE A 568 -10.49 7.32 13.23
CA PHE A 568 -10.29 5.89 12.97
C PHE A 568 -10.19 5.08 14.27
N ILE A 569 -9.37 5.56 15.22
CA ILE A 569 -9.19 4.88 16.52
C ILE A 569 -10.52 4.86 17.30
N GLU A 570 -11.24 5.98 17.37
CA GLU A 570 -12.54 6.05 18.03
C GLU A 570 -13.58 5.14 17.33
N GLY A 571 -13.55 5.06 16.00
CA GLY A 571 -14.43 4.22 15.20
C GLY A 571 -14.25 2.71 15.40
N VAL A 572 -13.00 2.24 15.52
CA VAL A 572 -12.68 0.82 15.80
C VAL A 572 -13.19 0.39 17.18
N THR A 573 -13.32 1.33 18.13
CA THR A 573 -13.92 1.01 19.43
C THR A 573 -15.44 0.82 19.37
N LEU A 574 -16.11 1.42 18.38
CA LEU A 574 -17.56 1.32 18.19
C LEU A 574 -17.97 0.04 17.45
N SER A 575 -17.10 -0.55 16.63
CA SER A 575 -17.37 -1.78 15.89
C SER A 575 -17.29 -3.08 16.73
N GLY A 576 -17.24 -2.97 18.06
CA GLY A 576 -17.18 -4.12 18.98
C GLY A 576 -15.86 -4.90 19.00
N MET A 577 -14.85 -4.48 18.22
CA MET A 577 -13.49 -5.04 18.28
C MET A 577 -12.63 -4.38 19.36
N GLY A 578 -12.96 -3.15 19.75
CA GLY A 578 -12.52 -2.57 21.01
C GLY A 578 -13.32 -3.18 22.16
N GLY A 579 -12.93 -4.39 22.59
CA GLY A 579 -13.61 -5.12 23.66
C GLY A 579 -13.95 -4.23 24.86
N ARG A 580 -15.26 -4.14 25.15
CA ARG A 580 -15.78 -3.74 26.46
C ARG A 580 -16.37 -4.95 27.14
#